data_AF-A0AAV1QG31-F1
#
_entry.id   AF-A0AAV1QG31-F1
#
_cell.length_a   1.000
_cell.length_b   1.000
_cell.length_c   1.000
_cell.angle_alpha   90.00
_cell.angle_beta   90.00
_cell.angle_gamma   90.00
#
_symmetry.space_group_name_H-M   'P 1'
#
loop_
_entity.id
_entity.type
_entity.pdbx_description
1 polymer ?
#
loop_
_entity_poly.entity_id
_entity_poly.type
_entity_poly.pdbx_seq_one_letter_code
_entity_poly.pdbx_strand_id
1 'polypeptide(L)'
;MEPEHKELLRKHLLELSGQIQVSDTIVPFLFQENILTEAQVQLIQSLQTETQKSLQLLQLLPGRGPRAFPALLRALDDYSWVRDKLLLELQDSPGPETGQTGESSIIIIYE
;
A
#
# COMPACT_ATOMS: atom_id res chain seq x y z
N MET A 1 -2.95 11.43 -8.22
CA MET A 1 -3.27 10.05 -7.80
C MET A 1 -4.46 9.62 -8.60
N GLU A 2 -4.36 8.49 -9.29
CA GLU A 2 -5.44 7.98 -10.13
C GLU A 2 -6.61 7.46 -9.28
N PRO A 3 -7.84 7.52 -9.81
CA PRO A 3 -9.03 7.02 -9.12
C PRO A 3 -8.88 5.54 -8.74
N GLU A 4 -8.25 4.75 -9.60
CA GLU A 4 -7.96 3.32 -9.41
C GLU A 4 -7.12 3.09 -8.16
N HIS A 5 -6.03 3.85 -7.99
CA HIS A 5 -5.20 3.82 -6.79
C HIS A 5 -6.00 4.20 -5.52
N LYS A 6 -6.96 5.13 -5.63
CA LYS A 6 -7.80 5.53 -4.48
C LYS A 6 -8.79 4.44 -4.09
N GLU A 7 -9.41 3.80 -5.06
CA GLU A 7 -10.39 2.73 -4.84
C GLU A 7 -9.72 1.46 -4.30
N LEU A 8 -8.59 1.07 -4.90
CA LEU A 8 -7.71 0.02 -4.40
C LEU A 8 -7.34 0.26 -2.94
N LEU A 9 -6.79 1.44 -2.65
CA LEU A 9 -6.44 1.80 -1.28
C LEU A 9 -7.66 1.74 -0.37
N ARG A 10 -8.84 2.25 -0.77
CA ARG A 10 -10.06 2.19 0.05
C ARG A 10 -10.52 0.76 0.35
N LYS A 11 -10.43 -0.13 -0.63
CA LYS A 11 -10.88 -1.53 -0.52
C LYS A 11 -9.97 -2.32 0.41
N HIS A 12 -8.66 -2.17 0.26
CA HIS A 12 -7.66 -2.84 1.11
C HIS A 12 -7.36 -2.06 2.40
N LEU A 13 -7.79 -0.80 2.49
CA LEU A 13 -7.51 0.10 3.63
C LEU A 13 -7.84 -0.55 4.95
N LEU A 14 -9.04 -1.13 5.01
CA LEU A 14 -9.61 -1.70 6.20
C LEU A 14 -8.84 -2.95 6.60
N GLU A 15 -8.58 -3.84 5.65
CA GLU A 15 -7.87 -5.09 5.88
C GLU A 15 -6.41 -4.84 6.28
N LEU A 16 -5.71 -3.97 5.54
CA LEU A 16 -4.33 -3.61 5.82
C LEU A 16 -4.22 -2.91 7.18
N SER A 17 -5.15 -2.01 7.52
CA SER A 17 -5.10 -1.33 8.81
C SER A 17 -5.05 -2.28 10.01
N GLY A 18 -5.61 -3.49 9.90
CA GLY A 18 -5.55 -4.51 10.95
C GLY A 18 -4.28 -5.36 10.95
N GLN A 19 -3.49 -5.36 9.86
CA GLN A 19 -2.34 -6.26 9.69
C GLN A 19 -0.98 -5.54 9.71
N ILE A 20 -0.94 -4.24 9.39
CA ILE A 20 0.30 -3.45 9.39
C ILE A 20 0.36 -2.45 10.54
N GLN A 21 1.55 -2.35 11.11
CA GLN A 21 1.85 -1.46 12.22
C GLN A 21 2.45 -0.15 11.69
N VAL A 22 1.63 0.87 11.50
CA VAL A 22 2.12 2.12 10.88
C VAL A 22 2.81 3.05 11.86
N SER A 23 2.54 2.91 13.16
CA SER A 23 2.86 3.90 14.20
C SER A 23 4.34 4.20 14.36
N ASP A 24 5.18 3.16 14.24
CA ASP A 24 6.60 3.23 14.59
C ASP A 24 7.51 3.40 13.35
N THR A 25 7.12 2.82 12.22
CA THR A 25 7.99 2.78 11.01
C THR A 25 7.44 3.66 9.90
N ILE A 26 6.15 3.53 9.60
CA ILE A 26 5.53 4.11 8.40
C ILE A 26 5.23 5.60 8.60
N VAL A 27 4.70 5.97 9.77
CA VAL A 27 4.38 7.36 10.12
C VAL A 27 5.62 8.27 10.10
N PRO A 28 6.74 7.96 10.79
CA PRO A 28 7.93 8.81 10.74
C PRO A 28 8.60 8.82 9.35
N PHE A 29 8.52 7.73 8.59
CA PHE A 29 9.02 7.71 7.21
C PHE A 29 8.25 8.67 6.30
N LEU A 30 6.91 8.63 6.34
CA LEU A 30 6.06 9.51 5.54
C LEU A 30 6.14 10.97 5.99
N PHE A 31 6.41 11.23 7.26
CA PHE A 31 6.69 12.57 7.77
C PHE A 31 8.01 13.12 7.20
N GLN A 32 9.08 12.32 7.18
CA GLN A 32 10.36 12.70 6.57
C GLN A 32 10.23 12.98 5.06
N GLU A 33 9.42 12.19 4.35
CA GLU A 33 9.13 12.39 2.92
C GLU A 33 8.21 13.60 2.65
N ASN A 34 7.85 14.38 3.69
CA ASN A 34 6.95 15.53 3.62
C ASN A 34 5.52 15.17 3.15
N ILE A 35 5.14 13.89 3.25
CA ILE A 35 3.81 13.41 2.91
C ILE A 35 2.83 13.66 4.06
N LEU A 36 3.29 13.55 5.30
CA LEU A 36 2.52 13.89 6.50
C LEU A 36 2.96 15.23 7.07
N THR A 37 2.01 15.95 7.65
CA THR A 37 2.30 17.13 8.49
C THR A 37 2.32 16.73 9.96
N GLU A 38 3.00 17.52 10.79
CA GLU A 38 3.13 17.27 12.22
C GLU A 38 1.76 17.10 12.91
N ALA A 39 0.79 17.95 12.57
CA ALA A 39 -0.57 17.83 13.06
C ALA A 39 -1.23 16.47 12.75
N GLN A 40 -0.92 15.88 11.60
CA GLN A 40 -1.45 14.56 11.20
C GLN A 40 -0.74 13.44 11.96
N VAL A 41 0.59 13.55 12.14
CA VAL A 41 1.35 12.62 12.97
C VAL A 41 0.80 12.62 14.40
N GLN A 42 0.56 13.80 14.99
CA GLN A 42 -0.06 13.90 16.31
C GLN A 42 -1.47 13.32 16.35
N LEU A 43 -2.31 13.60 15.35
CA LEU A 43 -3.65 13.01 15.25
C LEU A 43 -3.61 11.49 15.23
N ILE A 44 -2.72 10.92 14.43
CA ILE A 44 -2.52 9.48 14.34
C ILE A 44 -2.00 8.94 15.67
N GLN A 45 -0.94 9.51 16.23
CA GLN A 45 -0.38 9.07 17.51
C GLN A 45 -1.37 9.18 18.68
N SER A 46 -2.32 10.11 18.60
CA SER A 46 -3.38 10.27 19.59
C SER A 46 -4.44 9.17 19.57
N LEU A 47 -4.49 8.32 18.53
CA LEU A 47 -5.44 7.22 18.45
C LEU A 47 -5.02 6.08 19.38
N GLN A 48 -6.00 5.40 20.00
CA GLN A 48 -5.72 4.33 20.97
C GLN A 48 -5.22 3.04 20.32
N THR A 49 -5.77 2.64 19.18
CA THR A 49 -5.45 1.36 18.53
C THR A 49 -4.65 1.57 17.27
N GLU A 50 -3.72 0.65 16.99
CA GLU A 50 -2.90 0.72 15.77
C GLU A 50 -3.74 0.58 14.51
N THR A 51 -4.83 -0.18 14.58
CA THR A 51 -5.80 -0.25 13.48
C THR A 51 -6.37 1.12 13.14
N GLN A 52 -6.77 1.92 14.15
CA GLN A 52 -7.26 3.28 13.91
C GLN A 52 -6.14 4.18 13.33
N LYS A 53 -4.91 4.03 13.83
CA LYS A 53 -3.73 4.76 13.32
C LYS A 53 -3.48 4.49 11.85
N SER A 54 -3.40 3.21 11.51
CA SER A 54 -3.19 2.71 10.15
C SER A 54 -4.32 3.17 9.25
N LEU A 55 -5.57 2.97 9.68
CA LEU A 55 -6.75 3.41 8.96
C LEU A 55 -6.65 4.91 8.66
N GLN A 56 -6.45 5.75 9.68
CA GLN A 56 -6.43 7.20 9.54
C GLN A 56 -5.31 7.70 8.63
N LEU A 57 -4.12 7.11 8.77
CA LEU A 57 -3.01 7.36 7.86
C LEU A 57 -3.39 7.07 6.41
N LEU A 58 -3.94 5.88 6.16
CA LEU A 58 -4.27 5.43 4.82
C LEU A 58 -5.39 6.29 4.18
N GLN A 59 -6.32 6.85 4.95
CA GLN A 59 -7.37 7.76 4.39
C GLN A 59 -6.84 9.15 4.03
N LEU A 60 -5.72 9.58 4.63
CA LEU A 60 -5.11 10.89 4.35
C LEU A 60 -4.27 10.87 3.06
N LEU A 61 -3.67 9.72 2.72
CA LEU A 61 -2.87 9.53 1.51
C LEU A 61 -3.57 9.97 0.20
N PRO A 62 -4.84 9.64 -0.08
CA PRO A 62 -5.51 10.03 -1.32
C PRO A 62 -5.68 11.54 -1.52
N GLY A 63 -5.55 12.35 -0.46
CA GLY A 63 -5.54 13.81 -0.52
C GLY A 63 -4.17 14.43 -0.82
N ARG A 64 -3.07 13.70 -0.64
CA ARG A 64 -1.67 14.21 -0.73
C ARG A 64 -1.06 14.12 -2.13
N GLY A 65 -1.77 13.53 -3.09
CA GLY A 65 -1.36 13.47 -4.48
C GLY A 65 -0.57 12.21 -4.86
N PRO A 66 -0.09 12.12 -6.12
CA PRO A 66 0.49 10.89 -6.68
C PRO A 66 1.80 10.45 -5.99
N ARG A 67 2.43 11.31 -5.19
CA ARG A 67 3.68 10.99 -4.48
C ARG A 67 3.46 10.20 -3.19
N ALA A 68 2.24 10.20 -2.65
CA ALA A 68 1.91 9.53 -1.40
C ALA A 68 1.92 7.99 -1.55
N PHE A 69 1.48 7.48 -2.71
CA PHE A 69 1.46 6.04 -3.00
C PHE A 69 2.87 5.42 -3.07
N PRO A 70 3.82 5.91 -3.88
CA PRO A 70 5.18 5.35 -3.91
C PRO A 70 5.95 5.56 -2.60
N ALA A 71 5.67 6.62 -1.85
CA ALA A 71 6.23 6.79 -0.51
C ALA A 71 5.70 5.74 0.47
N LEU A 72 4.41 5.41 0.40
CA LEU A 72 3.82 4.30 1.16
C LEU A 72 4.46 2.96 0.77
N LEU A 73 4.64 2.68 -0.53
CA LEU A 73 5.27 1.43 -0.98
C LEU A 73 6.70 1.28 -0.43
N ARG A 74 7.46 2.38 -0.34
CA ARG A 74 8.79 2.40 0.30
C ARG A 74 8.71 2.17 1.80
N ALA A 75 7.70 2.73 2.47
CA ALA A 75 7.47 2.49 3.89
C ALA A 75 7.01 1.05 4.18
N LEU A 76 6.39 0.39 3.20
CA LEU A 76 5.97 -1.01 3.24
C LEU A 76 7.07 -1.99 2.81
N ASP A 77 8.34 -1.58 2.75
CA ASP A 77 9.43 -2.50 2.40
C ASP A 77 9.52 -3.68 3.38
N ASP A 78 9.36 -3.39 4.68
CA ASP A 78 9.25 -4.39 5.76
C ASP A 78 8.02 -5.30 5.60
N TYR A 79 6.99 -4.80 4.93
CA TYR A 79 5.75 -5.51 4.61
C TYR A 79 5.66 -5.81 3.11
N SER A 80 6.74 -6.36 2.55
CA SER A 80 6.85 -6.65 1.12
C SER A 80 5.64 -7.42 0.55
N TRP A 81 5.01 -8.30 1.33
CA TRP A 81 3.79 -9.01 0.95
C TRP A 81 2.57 -8.09 0.77
N VAL A 82 2.44 -7.03 1.57
CA VAL A 82 1.40 -6.00 1.42
C VAL A 82 1.64 -5.18 0.18
N ARG A 83 2.90 -4.77 -0.04
CA ARG A 83 3.33 -4.04 -1.22
C ARG A 83 3.00 -4.84 -2.48
N ASP A 84 3.38 -6.11 -2.51
CA ASP A 84 3.10 -7.02 -3.63
C ASP A 84 1.59 -7.19 -3.84
N LYS A 85 0.81 -7.41 -2.76
CA LYS A 85 -0.66 -7.52 -2.86
C LYS A 85 -1.29 -6.27 -3.48
N LEU A 86 -0.85 -5.07 -3.06
CA LEU A 86 -1.32 -3.81 -3.63
C LEU A 86 -0.93 -3.67 -5.11
N LEU A 87 0.29 -4.08 -5.49
CA LEU A 87 0.75 -4.05 -6.88
C LEU A 87 0.05 -5.09 -7.77
N LEU A 88 -0.25 -6.26 -7.23
CA LEU A 88 -1.00 -7.33 -7.88
C LEU A 88 -2.43 -6.88 -8.15
N GLU A 89 -3.14 -6.36 -7.16
CA GLU A 89 -4.50 -5.86 -7.35
C GLU A 89 -4.55 -4.61 -8.24
N LEU A 90 -3.50 -3.79 -8.26
CA LEU A 90 -3.38 -2.69 -9.21
C LEU A 90 -3.24 -3.20 -10.66
N GLN A 91 -2.51 -4.31 -10.86
CA GLN A 91 -2.41 -5.00 -12.15
C GLN A 91 -3.68 -5.78 -12.51
N ASP A 92 -4.39 -6.32 -11.52
CA ASP A 92 -5.61 -7.12 -11.68
C ASP A 92 -6.86 -6.25 -11.90
N SER A 93 -6.78 -4.95 -11.59
CA SER A 93 -7.80 -3.97 -11.97
C SER A 93 -8.05 -4.09 -13.49
N PRO A 94 -9.23 -4.59 -13.91
CA PRO A 94 -9.41 -5.09 -15.26
C PRO A 94 -9.50 -3.92 -16.24
N GLY A 95 -8.36 -3.50 -16.78
CA GLY A 95 -8.27 -3.43 -18.23
C GLY A 95 -8.55 -4.85 -18.74
N PRO A 96 -9.50 -5.05 -19.67
CA PRO A 96 -9.83 -6.40 -20.09
C PRO A 96 -8.54 -7.06 -20.59
N GLU A 97 -8.41 -8.33 -20.23
CA GLU A 97 -7.56 -9.32 -20.90
C GLU A 97 -6.07 -9.00 -21.10
N THR A 98 -5.22 -9.54 -20.23
CA THR A 98 -4.16 -10.45 -20.70
C THR A 98 -3.63 -11.26 -19.55
N GLY A 99 -4.33 -12.37 -19.28
CA GLY A 99 -3.82 -13.45 -18.46
C GLY A 99 -2.48 -13.95 -19.03
N GLN A 100 -1.49 -13.94 -18.15
CA GLN A 100 -0.20 -14.57 -18.31
C GLN A 100 -0.39 -16.09 -18.50
N THR A 101 0.37 -16.69 -19.42
CA THR A 101 1.01 -17.99 -19.17
C THR A 101 2.25 -18.11 -20.06
N GLY A 102 3.22 -17.26 -19.77
CA GLY A 102 4.61 -17.50 -20.16
C GLY A 102 5.24 -18.47 -19.18
N GLU A 103 4.80 -19.73 -19.17
CA GLU A 103 5.56 -20.81 -18.54
C GLU A 103 6.54 -21.37 -19.57
N SER A 104 7.79 -20.94 -19.39
CA SER A 104 8.95 -21.41 -20.12
C SER A 104 9.11 -22.92 -19.99
N SER A 105 9.26 -23.57 -21.13
CA SER A 105 10.28 -24.60 -21.42
C SER A 105 10.96 -25.25 -20.20
N ILE A 106 10.51 -26.44 -19.83
CA ILE A 106 11.41 -27.47 -19.33
C ILE A 106 11.44 -28.62 -20.34
N ILE A 107 12.57 -28.64 -21.02
CA ILE A 107 13.13 -29.72 -21.82
C ILE A 107 13.27 -30.95 -20.91
N ILE A 108 12.49 -32.00 -21.17
CA ILE A 108 12.84 -33.36 -20.74
C ILE A 108 12.82 -34.27 -21.97
N ILE A 109 13.96 -34.26 -22.64
CA ILE A 109 14.46 -35.39 -23.42
C ILE A 109 14.62 -36.58 -22.47
N TYR A 110 13.77 -37.60 -22.60
CA TYR A 110 14.04 -38.96 -22.13
C TYR A 110 13.47 -39.98 -23.13
N GLU A 111 14.43 -40.75 -23.69
CA GLU A 111 14.38 -41.99 -24.49
C GLU A 111 13.57 -42.05 -25.79
#